data_AF-A0A1D1V5S0-F1
#
_entry.id   AF-A0A1D1V5S0-F1
#
_cell.length_a   1.000
_cell.length_b   1.000
_cell.length_c   1.000
_cell.angle_alpha   90.00
_cell.angle_beta   90.00
_cell.angle_gamma   90.00
#
_symmetry.space_group_name_H-M   'P 1'
#
loop_
_entity.id
_entity.type
_entity.pdbx_description
1 polymer ?
#
loop_
_entity_poly.entity_id
_entity_poly.type
_entity_poly.pdbx_seq_one_letter_code
_entity_poly.pdbx_strand_id
1 'polypeptide(L)'
;MLSHAFEGYNVCIFAYGQTGAGKSYTMMGRQEPGEEGIIPQLCHDMFRRINDTDASDTVYTVEVSYMEIYCERVRDLLNPQNEKSLRVREHPILGPYVEDLSKLVVTSYRDILQLMEEGNKARTVAATNMNETSSRSHAVFTIVLTQRKHDEHTDLKGEKVSKISLVDLAGSERAESTGAQGQRLKEGANINKSLTTLGKVISALAEVTKENAKDVRRPTRP
;
A
#
# COMPACT_ATOMS: atom_id res chain seq x y z
N MET A 1 14.17 -3.41 -4.52
CA MET A 1 12.80 -3.61 -4.00
C MET A 1 12.09 -4.74 -4.73
N LEU A 2 11.80 -4.60 -6.03
CA LEU A 2 11.09 -5.63 -6.80
C LEU A 2 11.78 -7.00 -6.69
N SER A 3 13.12 -7.06 -6.71
CA SER A 3 13.86 -8.31 -6.50
C SER A 3 13.50 -9.04 -5.20
N HIS A 4 13.31 -8.30 -4.09
CA HIS A 4 12.96 -8.89 -2.80
C HIS A 4 11.55 -9.51 -2.84
N ALA A 5 10.62 -8.87 -3.56
CA ALA A 5 9.28 -9.44 -3.76
C ALA A 5 9.34 -10.76 -4.54
N PHE A 6 10.14 -10.83 -5.62
CA PHE A 6 10.38 -12.08 -6.36
C PHE A 6 11.15 -13.14 -5.54
N GLU A 7 11.91 -12.74 -4.52
CA GLU A 7 12.55 -13.67 -3.59
C GLU A 7 11.57 -14.22 -2.53
N GLY A 8 10.37 -13.62 -2.40
CA GLY A 8 9.33 -14.01 -1.44
C GLY A 8 9.24 -13.09 -0.22
N TYR A 9 9.94 -11.97 -0.18
CA TYR A 9 9.90 -11.03 0.95
C TYR A 9 8.79 -10.00 0.77
N ASN A 10 8.11 -9.68 1.88
CA ASN A 10 7.15 -8.59 1.92
C ASN A 10 7.84 -7.24 1.79
N VAL A 11 7.21 -6.34 1.05
CA VAL A 11 7.72 -5.01 0.73
C VAL A 11 6.67 -3.98 1.09
N CYS A 12 7.08 -2.88 1.73
CA CYS A 12 6.18 -1.76 2.01
C CYS A 12 6.86 -0.42 1.71
N ILE A 13 6.19 0.46 0.97
CA ILE A 13 6.60 1.85 0.73
C ILE A 13 5.54 2.78 1.31
N PHE A 14 5.99 3.81 2.02
CA PHE A 14 5.16 4.93 2.43
C PHE A 14 5.65 6.22 1.75
N ALA A 15 4.74 6.94 1.12
CA ALA A 15 4.92 8.36 0.84
C ALA A 15 4.31 9.16 1.99
N TYR A 16 5.15 9.97 2.66
CA TYR A 16 4.78 10.78 3.82
C TYR A 16 5.26 12.22 3.65
N GLY A 17 4.49 13.17 4.17
CA GLY A 17 4.77 14.60 4.07
C GLY A 17 3.51 15.45 4.12
N GLN A 18 3.68 16.76 4.27
CA GLN A 18 2.58 17.73 4.28
C GLN A 18 1.80 17.77 2.96
N THR A 19 0.60 18.33 2.97
CA THR A 19 -0.15 18.63 1.75
C THR A 19 0.65 19.53 0.82
N GLY A 20 0.58 19.25 -0.49
CA GLY A 20 1.37 19.94 -1.52
C GLY A 20 2.81 19.44 -1.66
N ALA A 21 3.30 18.52 -0.82
CA ALA A 21 4.67 17.98 -0.92
C ALA A 21 4.90 17.00 -2.09
N GLY A 22 3.90 16.76 -2.94
CA GLY A 22 4.04 15.88 -4.11
C GLY A 22 3.94 14.37 -3.84
N LYS A 23 3.39 13.92 -2.69
CA LYS A 23 3.26 12.48 -2.35
C LYS A 23 2.57 11.65 -3.43
N SER A 24 1.35 12.04 -3.80
CA SER A 24 0.57 11.34 -4.84
C SER A 24 1.24 11.45 -6.21
N TYR A 25 1.95 12.55 -6.49
CA TYR A 25 2.76 12.69 -7.71
C TYR A 25 3.93 11.69 -7.72
N THR A 26 4.65 11.52 -6.61
CA THR A 26 5.72 10.52 -6.53
C THR A 26 5.19 9.10 -6.63
N MET A 27 4.06 8.79 -5.99
CA MET A 27 3.50 7.43 -5.98
C MET A 27 2.84 7.06 -7.30
N MET A 28 1.97 7.91 -7.83
CA MET A 28 1.17 7.62 -9.03
C MET A 28 1.75 8.27 -10.29
N GLY A 29 2.31 9.47 -10.17
CA GLY A 29 2.75 10.27 -11.31
C GLY A 29 1.57 10.90 -12.05
N ARG A 30 1.84 11.32 -13.29
CA ARG A 30 0.81 11.71 -14.26
C ARG A 30 0.63 10.61 -15.29
N GLN A 31 -0.52 10.63 -15.95
CA GLN A 31 -0.80 9.75 -17.09
C GLN A 31 -0.17 10.31 -18.37
N GLU A 32 1.09 10.73 -18.29
CA GLU A 32 1.88 11.26 -19.41
C GLU A 32 3.15 10.40 -19.54
N PRO A 33 3.57 10.02 -20.76
CA PRO A 33 4.78 9.23 -20.95
C PRO A 33 6.01 9.91 -20.35
N GLY A 34 6.70 9.23 -19.44
CA GLY A 34 7.88 9.76 -18.75
C GLY A 34 7.59 10.51 -17.45
N GLU A 35 6.32 10.68 -17.08
CA GLU A 35 5.89 11.27 -15.80
C GLU A 35 5.25 10.23 -14.86
N GLU A 36 5.44 8.94 -15.12
CA GLU A 36 4.91 7.86 -14.28
C GLU A 36 5.56 7.88 -12.88
N GLY A 37 4.75 7.60 -11.85
CA GLY A 37 5.24 7.48 -10.48
C GLY A 37 5.84 6.11 -10.17
N ILE A 38 6.12 5.88 -8.89
CA ILE A 38 6.67 4.62 -8.39
C ILE A 38 5.74 3.43 -8.68
N ILE A 39 4.42 3.57 -8.49
CA ILE A 39 3.47 2.47 -8.64
C ILE A 39 3.40 1.97 -10.09
N PRO A 40 3.12 2.82 -11.12
CA PRO A 40 3.08 2.34 -12.50
C PRO A 40 4.43 1.78 -12.97
N GLN A 41 5.55 2.43 -12.63
CA GLN A 41 6.89 1.93 -12.98
C GLN A 41 7.17 0.55 -12.38
N LEU A 42 6.85 0.36 -11.09
CA LEU A 42 7.01 -0.94 -10.43
C LEU A 42 6.14 -2.02 -11.06
N CYS A 43 4.90 -1.69 -11.43
CA CYS A 43 3.98 -2.62 -12.09
C CYS A 43 4.47 -2.99 -13.48
N HIS A 44 4.97 -2.02 -14.25
CA HIS A 44 5.57 -2.25 -15.57
C HIS A 44 6.76 -3.21 -15.48
N ASP A 45 7.71 -2.92 -14.58
CA ASP A 45 8.90 -3.76 -14.40
C ASP A 45 8.56 -5.16 -13.86
N MET A 46 7.54 -5.27 -12.99
CA MET A 46 7.04 -6.54 -12.49
C MET A 46 6.53 -7.41 -13.63
N PHE A 47 5.63 -6.89 -14.47
CA PHE A 47 5.07 -7.64 -15.59
C PHE A 47 6.10 -7.92 -16.68
N ARG A 48 7.03 -6.99 -16.94
CA ARG A 48 8.18 -7.25 -17.81
C ARG A 48 8.97 -8.47 -17.33
N ARG A 49 9.32 -8.52 -16.04
CA ARG A 49 10.06 -9.66 -15.46
C ARG A 49 9.27 -10.96 -15.46
N ILE A 50 7.96 -10.90 -15.23
CA ILE A 50 7.07 -12.08 -15.35
C ILE A 50 7.11 -12.61 -16.79
N ASN A 51 6.99 -11.74 -17.78
CA ASN A 51 6.98 -12.11 -19.20
C ASN A 51 8.35 -12.58 -19.71
N ASP A 52 9.44 -12.04 -19.16
CA ASP A 52 10.81 -12.43 -19.48
C ASP A 52 11.22 -13.76 -18.80
N THR A 53 10.41 -14.29 -17.87
CA THR A 53 10.68 -15.58 -17.24
C THR A 53 10.19 -16.71 -18.14
N ASP A 54 11.06 -17.67 -18.44
CA ASP A 54 10.66 -18.89 -19.17
C ASP A 54 9.55 -19.64 -18.45
N ALA A 55 8.43 -19.83 -19.16
CA ALA A 55 7.16 -20.29 -18.60
C ALA A 55 7.12 -21.81 -18.28
N SER A 56 8.19 -22.57 -18.53
CA SER A 56 8.16 -24.03 -18.38
C SER A 56 8.01 -24.48 -16.93
N ASP A 57 8.62 -23.76 -15.98
CA ASP A 57 8.77 -24.27 -14.61
C ASP A 57 8.11 -23.38 -13.54
N THR A 58 7.74 -22.14 -13.90
CA THR A 58 7.28 -21.13 -12.95
C THR A 58 6.00 -20.46 -13.42
N VAL A 59 4.96 -20.55 -12.59
CA VAL A 59 3.67 -19.88 -12.78
C VAL A 59 3.55 -18.71 -11.81
N TYR A 60 3.22 -17.53 -12.32
CA TYR A 60 2.95 -16.35 -11.51
C TYR A 60 1.45 -16.08 -11.43
N THR A 61 0.98 -15.68 -10.25
CA THR A 61 -0.35 -15.13 -10.03
C THR A 61 -0.20 -13.80 -9.33
N VAL A 62 -0.80 -12.76 -9.90
CA VAL A 62 -0.77 -11.40 -9.35
C VAL A 62 -2.18 -11.02 -8.98
N GLU A 63 -2.39 -10.72 -7.70
CA GLU A 63 -3.65 -10.20 -7.17
C GLU A 63 -3.44 -8.77 -6.68
N VAL A 64 -4.42 -7.90 -6.93
CA VAL A 64 -4.37 -6.51 -6.48
C VAL A 64 -5.60 -6.15 -5.66
N SER A 65 -5.38 -5.30 -4.66
CA SER A 65 -6.44 -4.65 -3.91
C SER A 65 -6.11 -3.18 -3.74
N TYR A 66 -7.11 -2.31 -3.87
CA TYR A 66 -6.93 -0.87 -3.72
C TYR A 66 -7.97 -0.34 -2.76
N MET A 67 -7.54 0.30 -1.68
CA MET A 67 -8.43 0.87 -0.69
C MET A 67 -7.99 2.27 -0.29
N GLU A 68 -8.95 3.04 0.20
CA GLU A 68 -8.70 4.29 0.89
C GLU A 68 -9.20 4.23 2.33
N ILE A 69 -8.53 5.02 3.19
CA ILE A 69 -8.92 5.23 4.57
C ILE A 69 -9.21 6.72 4.71
N TYR A 70 -10.49 7.05 4.89
CA TYR A 70 -10.96 8.41 5.06
C TYR A 70 -11.77 8.51 6.35
N CYS A 71 -11.38 9.40 7.26
CA CYS A 71 -12.02 9.55 8.57
C CYS A 71 -12.15 8.22 9.35
N GLU A 72 -11.11 7.39 9.35
CA GLU A 72 -11.09 6.04 9.98
C GLU A 72 -12.09 5.04 9.38
N ARG A 73 -12.67 5.35 8.21
CA ARG A 73 -13.52 4.45 7.43
C ARG A 73 -12.75 3.91 6.24
N VAL A 74 -12.72 2.60 6.12
CA VAL A 74 -12.08 1.91 4.99
C VAL A 74 -13.08 1.78 3.86
N ARG A 75 -12.69 2.19 2.64
CA ARG A 75 -13.50 2.02 1.43
C ARG A 75 -12.71 1.25 0.38
N ASP A 76 -13.40 0.38 -0.34
CA ASP A 76 -12.85 -0.34 -1.48
C ASP A 76 -12.88 0.56 -2.71
N LEU A 77 -11.73 0.79 -3.34
CA LEU A 77 -11.63 1.59 -4.55
C LEU A 77 -11.84 0.76 -5.82
N LEU A 78 -11.76 -0.58 -5.74
CA LEU A 78 -12.00 -1.48 -6.88
C LEU A 78 -13.45 -1.96 -6.95
N ASN A 79 -14.24 -1.75 -5.90
CA ASN A 79 -15.67 -2.00 -5.89
C ASN A 79 -16.45 -0.76 -5.43
N PRO A 80 -16.51 0.28 -6.28
CA PRO A 80 -17.12 1.56 -5.91
C PRO A 80 -18.64 1.48 -5.69
N GLN A 81 -19.30 0.40 -6.11
CA GLN A 81 -20.72 0.18 -5.82
C GLN A 81 -20.97 -0.16 -4.34
N ASN A 82 -19.93 -0.60 -3.62
CA ASN A 82 -20.04 -0.90 -2.21
C ASN A 82 -19.81 0.37 -1.37
N GLU A 83 -20.88 1.09 -1.06
CA GLU A 83 -20.83 2.29 -0.21
C GLU A 83 -20.58 2.00 1.27
N LYS A 84 -20.56 0.70 1.67
CA LYS A 84 -20.34 0.33 3.07
C LYS A 84 -18.87 0.45 3.42
N SER A 85 -18.62 1.02 4.60
CA SER A 85 -17.28 0.99 5.20
C SER A 85 -16.90 -0.45 5.51
N LEU A 86 -15.75 -0.89 5.00
CA LEU A 86 -15.19 -2.19 5.30
C LEU A 86 -14.72 -2.26 6.75
N ARG A 87 -14.72 -3.46 7.32
CA ARG A 87 -14.32 -3.71 8.71
C ARG A 87 -12.90 -4.26 8.74
N VAL A 88 -12.08 -3.76 9.66
CA VAL A 88 -10.78 -4.34 9.98
C VAL A 88 -10.99 -5.45 11.00
N ARG A 89 -10.43 -6.63 10.72
CA ARG A 89 -10.44 -7.81 11.58
C ARG A 89 -9.02 -8.28 11.82
N GLU A 90 -8.83 -9.18 12.77
CA GLU A 90 -7.53 -9.76 13.09
C GLU A 90 -7.58 -11.27 12.88
N HIS A 91 -6.60 -11.81 12.14
CA HIS A 91 -6.40 -13.23 11.97
C HIS A 91 -5.28 -13.71 12.90
N PRO A 92 -5.43 -14.84 13.62
CA PRO A 92 -4.45 -15.30 14.62
C PRO A 92 -3.01 -15.45 14.09
N ILE A 93 -2.86 -15.77 12.80
CA ILE A 93 -1.56 -16.02 12.16
C ILE A 93 -1.16 -14.89 11.20
N LEU A 94 -2.14 -14.29 10.51
CA LEU A 94 -1.86 -13.32 9.42
C LEU A 94 -1.90 -11.88 9.91
N GLY A 95 -2.33 -11.65 11.17
CA GLY A 95 -2.50 -10.33 11.74
C GLY A 95 -3.72 -9.59 11.18
N PRO A 96 -3.73 -8.25 11.23
CA PRO A 96 -4.87 -7.45 10.81
C PRO A 96 -5.12 -7.53 9.30
N TYR A 97 -6.39 -7.68 8.92
CA TYR A 97 -6.86 -7.68 7.54
C TYR A 97 -8.18 -6.93 7.39
N VAL A 98 -8.51 -6.53 6.16
CA VAL A 98 -9.78 -5.87 5.85
C VAL A 98 -10.74 -6.93 5.31
N GLU A 99 -11.86 -7.12 5.99
CA GLU A 99 -12.95 -7.99 5.57
C GLU A 99 -13.64 -7.42 4.32
N ASP A 100 -14.00 -8.30 3.40
CA ASP A 100 -14.70 -7.98 2.13
C ASP A 100 -13.95 -7.02 1.19
N LEU A 101 -12.65 -6.81 1.38
CA LEU A 101 -11.81 -6.06 0.44
C LEU A 101 -11.63 -6.86 -0.85
N SER A 102 -11.99 -6.26 -1.98
CA SER A 102 -11.85 -6.88 -3.30
C SER A 102 -10.39 -7.17 -3.62
N LYS A 103 -10.14 -8.40 -4.07
CA LYS A 103 -8.86 -8.86 -4.61
C LYS A 103 -9.09 -9.31 -6.03
N LEU A 104 -8.53 -8.58 -6.99
CA LEU A 104 -8.71 -8.84 -8.41
C LEU A 104 -7.43 -9.43 -8.98
N VAL A 105 -7.56 -10.52 -9.74
CA VAL A 105 -6.45 -11.12 -10.47
C VAL A 105 -6.16 -10.28 -11.71
N VAL A 106 -4.89 -10.00 -11.95
CA VAL A 106 -4.41 -9.28 -13.13
C VAL A 106 -3.40 -10.12 -13.89
N THR A 107 -3.47 -10.09 -15.22
CA THR A 107 -2.63 -10.92 -16.10
C THR A 107 -1.65 -10.10 -16.92
N SER A 108 -1.85 -8.79 -17.02
CA SER A 108 -0.98 -7.89 -17.78
C SER A 108 -0.78 -6.54 -17.08
N TYR A 109 0.26 -5.81 -17.51
CA TYR A 109 0.47 -4.42 -17.10
C TYR A 109 -0.75 -3.53 -17.43
N ARG A 110 -1.44 -3.81 -18.53
CA ARG A 110 -2.63 -3.06 -18.93
C ARG A 110 -3.79 -3.27 -17.95
N ASP A 111 -3.97 -4.49 -17.47
CA ASP A 111 -5.06 -4.84 -16.54
C ASP A 111 -4.88 -4.09 -15.21
N ILE A 112 -3.67 -4.14 -14.64
CA ILE A 112 -3.37 -3.47 -13.37
C ILE A 112 -3.45 -1.94 -13.51
N LEU A 113 -2.99 -1.40 -14.65
CA LEU A 113 -3.09 0.03 -14.92
C LEU A 113 -4.55 0.48 -14.97
N GLN A 114 -5.42 -0.28 -15.66
CA GLN A 114 -6.86 0.02 -15.69
C GLN A 114 -7.48 0.04 -14.29
N LEU A 115 -7.18 -0.95 -13.44
CA LEU A 115 -7.67 -0.98 -12.06
C LEU A 115 -7.16 0.19 -11.21
N MET A 116 -5.91 0.61 -11.43
CA MET A 116 -5.36 1.82 -10.79
C MET A 116 -6.13 3.07 -11.23
N GLU A 117 -6.43 3.22 -12.52
CA GLU A 117 -7.21 4.35 -13.04
C GLU A 117 -8.63 4.38 -12.50
N GLU A 118 -9.31 3.23 -12.48
CA GLU A 118 -10.65 3.09 -11.93
C GLU A 118 -10.68 3.46 -10.44
N GLY A 119 -9.73 2.94 -9.66
CA GLY A 119 -9.63 3.29 -8.24
C GLY A 119 -9.28 4.76 -8.00
N ASN A 120 -8.44 5.36 -8.84
CA ASN A 120 -8.15 6.79 -8.77
C ASN A 120 -9.37 7.65 -9.13
N LYS A 121 -10.17 7.23 -10.12
CA LYS A 121 -11.45 7.89 -10.44
C LYS A 121 -12.41 7.79 -9.28
N ALA A 122 -12.56 6.61 -8.66
CA ALA A 122 -13.40 6.42 -7.48
C ALA A 122 -12.96 7.33 -6.31
N ARG A 123 -11.65 7.40 -6.05
CA ARG A 123 -11.06 8.30 -5.05
C ARG A 123 -11.34 9.78 -5.34
N THR A 124 -11.21 10.21 -6.59
CA THR A 124 -11.51 11.59 -7.01
C THR A 124 -12.99 11.92 -6.97
N VAL A 125 -13.89 11.01 -7.38
CA VAL A 125 -15.34 11.24 -7.32
C VAL A 125 -15.81 11.42 -5.88
N ALA A 126 -15.31 10.56 -4.97
CA ALA A 126 -15.53 10.71 -3.54
C ALA A 126 -15.03 12.07 -3.02
N ALA A 127 -13.94 12.60 -3.57
CA ALA A 127 -13.47 13.95 -3.30
C ALA A 127 -14.41 15.02 -3.86
N THR A 128 -14.89 14.93 -5.10
CA THR A 128 -15.77 15.96 -5.69
C THR A 128 -17.12 16.10 -4.97
N ASN A 129 -17.67 15.01 -4.42
CA ASN A 129 -18.87 15.06 -3.59
C ASN A 129 -18.63 15.66 -2.19
N MET A 130 -17.37 15.81 -1.73
CA MET A 130 -17.03 16.28 -0.37
C MET A 130 -15.82 17.27 -0.26
N ASN A 131 -15.38 17.91 -1.35
CA ASN A 131 -14.19 18.78 -1.53
C ASN A 131 -12.85 18.05 -1.76
N GLU A 132 -11.83 18.76 -2.23
CA GLU A 132 -10.49 18.30 -2.63
C GLU A 132 -9.79 17.42 -1.54
N THR A 133 -9.80 16.08 -1.70
CA THR A 133 -9.61 15.07 -0.61
C THR A 133 -8.36 14.17 -0.76
N SER A 134 -7.56 14.26 -1.84
CA SER A 134 -6.34 13.42 -1.95
C SER A 134 -5.33 13.71 -0.82
N SER A 135 -5.33 14.93 -0.29
CA SER A 135 -4.60 15.35 0.92
C SER A 135 -5.17 14.82 2.23
N ARG A 136 -6.39 14.29 2.24
CA ARG A 136 -7.17 13.98 3.44
C ARG A 136 -7.56 12.51 3.58
N SER A 137 -7.13 11.68 2.65
CA SER A 137 -7.35 10.23 2.67
C SER A 137 -6.02 9.51 2.48
N HIS A 138 -5.80 8.44 3.25
CA HIS A 138 -4.71 7.52 2.98
C HIS A 138 -5.14 6.58 1.86
N ALA A 139 -4.27 6.28 0.92
CA ALA A 139 -4.51 5.26 -0.09
C ALA A 139 -3.48 4.14 0.06
N VAL A 140 -3.97 2.90 -0.03
CA VAL A 140 -3.16 1.69 0.09
C VAL A 140 -3.42 0.83 -1.13
N PHE A 141 -2.44 0.78 -2.02
CA PHE A 141 -2.42 -0.15 -3.15
C PHE A 141 -1.58 -1.37 -2.77
N THR A 142 -2.18 -2.55 -2.78
CA THR A 142 -1.51 -3.80 -2.41
C THR A 142 -1.46 -4.72 -3.60
N ILE A 143 -0.29 -5.30 -3.85
CA ILE A 143 -0.05 -6.36 -4.82
C ILE A 143 0.37 -7.60 -4.05
N VAL A 144 -0.28 -8.72 -4.29
CA VAL A 144 0.15 -10.04 -3.83
C VAL A 144 0.71 -10.79 -5.03
N LEU A 145 2.00 -11.09 -4.99
CA LEU A 145 2.69 -11.87 -6.00
C LEU A 145 2.89 -13.28 -5.47
N THR A 146 2.22 -14.24 -6.12
CA THR A 146 2.38 -15.67 -5.85
C THR A 146 3.17 -16.30 -6.99
N GLN A 147 4.28 -16.95 -6.65
CA GLN A 147 5.12 -17.71 -7.56
C GLN A 147 5.02 -19.19 -7.21
N ARG A 148 4.56 -20.01 -8.14
CA ARG A 148 4.55 -21.47 -8.02
C ARG A 148 5.60 -22.04 -8.94
N LYS A 149 6.59 -22.72 -8.37
CA LYS A 149 7.64 -23.41 -9.12
C LYS A 149 7.44 -24.91 -9.02
N HIS A 150 7.47 -25.58 -10.16
CA HIS A 150 7.54 -27.04 -10.25
C HIS A 150 8.97 -27.45 -10.54
N ASP A 151 9.56 -28.29 -9.70
CA ASP A 151 10.87 -28.88 -9.94
C ASP A 151 10.70 -30.28 -10.51
N GLU A 152 10.92 -30.45 -11.81
CA GLU A 152 10.78 -31.74 -12.50
C GLU A 152 11.74 -32.82 -11.99
N HIS A 153 12.88 -32.44 -11.39
CA HIS A 153 13.85 -33.42 -10.87
C HIS A 153 13.48 -33.97 -9.49
N THR A 154 12.79 -33.19 -8.68
CA THR A 154 12.44 -33.58 -7.30
C THR A 154 10.94 -33.86 -7.11
N ASP A 155 10.11 -33.57 -8.12
CA ASP A 155 8.64 -33.60 -8.06
C ASP A 155 8.08 -32.70 -6.93
N LEU A 156 8.88 -31.73 -6.48
CA LEU A 156 8.49 -30.80 -5.42
C LEU A 156 7.86 -29.53 -6.02
N LYS A 157 6.75 -29.13 -5.43
CA LYS A 157 6.06 -27.86 -5.72
C LYS A 157 6.42 -26.84 -4.65
N GLY A 158 7.15 -25.81 -5.04
CA GLY A 158 7.43 -24.66 -4.19
C GLY A 158 6.43 -23.54 -4.44
N GLU A 159 5.90 -22.94 -3.37
CA GLU A 159 5.12 -21.71 -3.45
C GLU A 159 5.83 -20.61 -2.68
N LYS A 160 6.02 -19.46 -3.33
CA LYS A 160 6.50 -18.23 -2.71
C LYS A 160 5.42 -17.18 -2.83
N VAL A 161 5.08 -16.53 -1.72
CA VAL A 161 4.11 -15.45 -1.69
C VAL A 161 4.79 -14.22 -1.12
N SER A 162 4.69 -13.10 -1.83
CA SER A 162 5.11 -11.79 -1.32
C SER A 162 3.96 -10.80 -1.40
N LYS A 163 3.91 -9.90 -0.42
CA LYS A 163 2.99 -8.77 -0.38
C LYS A 163 3.76 -7.47 -0.56
N ILE A 164 3.43 -6.73 -1.61
CA ILE A 164 3.94 -5.38 -1.87
C ILE A 164 2.83 -4.39 -1.49
N SER A 165 3.09 -3.52 -0.52
CA SER A 165 2.16 -2.48 -0.08
C SER A 165 2.72 -1.10 -0.44
N LEU A 166 1.98 -0.36 -1.24
CA LEU A 166 2.34 0.96 -1.74
C LEU A 166 1.34 1.96 -1.15
N VAL A 167 1.81 2.74 -0.17
CA VAL A 167 0.96 3.58 0.67
C VAL A 167 1.22 5.05 0.39
N ASP A 168 0.19 5.75 -0.07
CA ASP A 168 0.15 7.21 -0.20
C ASP A 168 -0.61 7.78 0.99
N LEU A 169 0.13 8.33 1.97
CA LEU A 169 -0.49 8.85 3.18
C LEU A 169 -1.10 10.24 2.93
N ALA A 170 -2.13 10.56 3.71
CA ALA A 170 -2.68 11.90 3.80
C ALA A 170 -1.63 12.93 4.25
N GLY A 171 -1.93 14.21 4.05
CA GLY A 171 -1.13 15.32 4.54
C GLY A 171 -0.98 15.30 6.06
N SER A 172 0.24 15.51 6.52
CA SER A 172 0.59 15.53 7.95
C SER A 172 0.43 16.91 8.61
N GLU A 173 -0.19 17.87 7.95
CA GLU A 173 -0.42 19.21 8.50
C GLU A 173 -1.38 19.17 9.70
N ARG A 174 -1.14 20.06 10.68
CA ARG A 174 -1.97 20.14 11.88
C ARG A 174 -3.35 20.70 11.52
N ALA A 175 -4.41 20.08 12.03
CA ALA A 175 -5.77 20.55 11.83
C ALA A 175 -5.97 22.00 12.31
N GLU A 176 -5.28 22.41 13.38
CA GLU A 176 -5.33 23.77 13.94
C GLU A 176 -4.81 24.86 12.99
N SER A 177 -3.82 24.54 12.13
CA SER A 177 -3.25 25.49 11.16
C SER A 177 -4.15 25.76 9.95
N THR A 178 -5.28 25.06 9.82
CA THR A 178 -6.15 25.15 8.63
C THR A 178 -7.32 26.12 8.79
N GLY A 179 -7.55 26.68 9.99
CA GLY A 179 -8.70 27.55 10.27
C GLY A 179 -10.07 26.86 10.13
N ALA A 180 -10.09 25.53 10.03
CA ALA A 180 -11.29 24.74 9.79
C ALA A 180 -12.22 24.70 11.03
N GLN A 181 -13.51 24.98 10.83
CA GLN A 181 -14.55 24.90 11.87
C GLN A 181 -15.48 23.69 11.65
N GLY A 182 -16.10 23.19 12.73
CA GLY A 182 -17.15 22.16 12.66
C GLY A 182 -16.67 20.78 12.20
N GLN A 183 -17.35 20.18 11.22
CA GLN A 183 -17.04 18.83 10.71
C GLN A 183 -15.61 18.71 10.16
N ARG A 184 -15.07 19.76 9.55
CA ARG A 184 -13.71 19.79 8.99
C ARG A 184 -12.62 19.69 10.05
N LEU A 185 -12.86 20.21 11.26
CA LEU A 185 -11.94 20.06 12.39
C LEU A 185 -11.91 18.60 12.88
N LYS A 186 -13.07 17.94 12.95
CA LYS A 186 -13.19 16.52 13.32
C LYS A 186 -12.51 15.61 12.29
N GLU A 187 -12.71 15.90 11.00
CA GLU A 187 -12.03 15.25 9.88
C GLU A 187 -10.51 15.37 9.99
N GLY A 188 -10.00 16.60 10.12
CA GLY A 188 -8.56 16.86 10.27
C GLY A 188 -7.95 16.20 11.52
N ALA A 189 -8.70 16.12 12.61
CA ALA A 189 -8.28 15.43 13.82
C ALA A 189 -8.18 13.91 13.62
N ASN A 190 -9.14 13.29 12.91
CA ASN A 190 -9.13 11.86 12.64
C ASN A 190 -7.99 11.46 11.68
N ILE A 191 -7.77 12.23 10.62
CA ILE A 191 -6.67 12.00 9.68
C ILE A 191 -5.32 12.09 10.39
N ASN A 192 -5.16 13.10 11.24
CA ASN A 192 -3.95 13.26 12.03
C ASN A 192 -3.81 12.21 13.13
N LYS A 193 -4.89 11.63 13.63
CA LYS A 193 -4.85 10.56 14.64
C LYS A 193 -4.19 9.30 14.09
N SER A 194 -4.57 8.84 12.89
CA SER A 194 -3.94 7.68 12.26
C SER A 194 -2.47 7.95 11.94
N LEU A 195 -2.13 9.13 11.41
CA LEU A 195 -0.74 9.53 11.14
C LEU A 195 0.12 9.66 12.40
N THR A 196 -0.42 10.27 13.45
CA THR A 196 0.29 10.44 14.73
C THR A 196 0.54 9.07 15.37
N THR A 197 -0.44 8.17 15.31
CA THR A 197 -0.28 6.79 15.80
C THR A 197 0.77 6.05 15.00
N LEU A 198 0.74 6.11 13.67
CA LEU A 198 1.76 5.51 12.81
C LEU A 198 3.16 6.06 13.13
N GLY A 199 3.31 7.38 13.24
CA GLY A 199 4.57 8.03 13.62
C GLY A 199 5.08 7.55 14.98
N LYS A 200 4.21 7.49 16.00
CA LYS A 200 4.56 6.99 17.33
C LYS A 200 5.01 5.53 17.32
N VAL A 201 4.31 4.66 16.58
CA VAL A 201 4.66 3.24 16.46
C VAL A 201 6.01 3.07 15.76
N ILE A 202 6.25 3.78 14.66
CA ILE A 202 7.54 3.76 13.96
C ILE A 202 8.67 4.26 14.87
N SER A 203 8.47 5.37 15.58
CA SER A 203 9.44 5.89 16.55
C SER A 203 9.73 4.90 17.67
N ALA A 204 8.69 4.32 18.27
CA ALA A 204 8.83 3.32 19.34
C ALA A 204 9.56 2.06 18.85
N LEU A 205 9.24 1.55 17.66
CA LEU A 205 9.94 0.42 17.06
C LEU A 205 11.42 0.74 16.77
N ALA A 206 11.72 1.96 16.31
CA ALA A 206 13.09 2.40 16.09
C ALA A 206 13.89 2.54 17.40
N GLU A 207 13.25 2.94 18.49
CA GLU A 207 13.86 3.00 19.83
C GLU A 207 14.15 1.60 20.38
N VAL A 208 13.19 0.66 20.31
CA VAL A 208 13.40 -0.74 20.70
C VAL A 208 14.55 -1.37 19.92
N THR A 209 14.68 -1.07 18.63
CA THR A 209 15.80 -1.55 17.80
C THR A 209 17.14 -0.98 18.30
N LYS A 210 17.19 0.29 18.74
CA LYS A 210 18.39 0.91 19.32
C LYS A 210 18.74 0.37 20.70
N GLU A 211 17.75 0.05 21.53
CA GLU A 211 17.95 -0.54 22.85
C GLU A 211 18.50 -1.96 22.75
N ASN A 212 17.91 -2.79 21.87
CA ASN A 212 18.42 -4.13 21.59
C ASN A 212 19.85 -4.10 21.02
N ALA A 213 20.18 -3.12 20.16
CA ALA A 213 21.55 -2.93 19.66
C ALA A 213 22.55 -2.47 20.74
N LYS A 214 22.08 -1.79 21.80
CA LYS A 214 22.91 -1.42 22.95
C LYS A 214 23.14 -2.58 23.90
N ASP A 215 22.16 -3.48 24.06
CA ASP A 215 22.27 -4.64 24.93
C ASP A 215 23.25 -5.69 24.37
N VAL A 216 23.25 -5.88 23.04
CA VAL A 216 24.24 -6.73 22.34
C VAL A 216 25.66 -6.16 22.41
N ARG A 217 25.81 -4.83 22.62
CA ARG A 217 27.12 -4.16 22.71
C ARG A 217 27.66 -4.01 24.13
N ARG A 218 26.96 -4.49 25.17
CA ARG A 218 27.55 -4.54 26.50
C ARG A 218 28.65 -5.61 26.51
N PRO A 219 29.93 -5.27 26.69
CA PRO A 219 30.94 -6.28 26.92
C PRO A 219 30.56 -6.99 28.22
N THR A 220 30.39 -8.30 28.15
CA THR A 220 30.38 -9.16 29.34
C THR A 220 31.67 -8.86 30.08
N ARG A 221 31.59 -8.07 31.16
CA ARG A 221 32.73 -7.86 32.05
C ARG A 221 33.10 -9.23 32.66
N PRO A 222 34.40 -9.57 32.71
CA PRO A 222 34.87 -10.80 33.33
C PRO A 222 34.55 -10.86 34.82
#